data_AF-A0A5J6XTE5-F1
#
_entry.id   AF-A0A5J6XTE5-F1
#
_cell.length_a   1.000
_cell.length_b   1.000
_cell.length_c   1.000
_cell.angle_alpha   90.00
_cell.angle_beta   90.00
_cell.angle_gamma   90.00
#
_symmetry.space_group_name_H-M   'P 1'
#
loop_
_entity.id
_entity.type
_entity.pdbx_description
1 polymer ?
#
loop_
_entity_poly.entity_id
_entity_poly.type
_entity_poly.pdbx_seq_one_letter_code
_entity_poly.pdbx_strand_id
1 'polypeptide(L)'
;MTLQKPNSKSMAAFLKELKKNPGVLYAEPDYKVTLDGMSNDPLLNKQWHHNAIQSGQAWDTTKGSQKTIVAVIDNGIDLKHPDLSPNIIRPFDIVANTNKKIHERLPV
;
A
#
# COMPACT_ATOMS: atom_id res chain seq x y z
N MET A 1 10.05 -24.80 9.48
CA MET A 1 11.48 -25.05 9.17
C MET A 1 11.75 -24.53 7.76
N THR A 2 12.95 -24.03 7.47
CA THR A 2 13.31 -23.56 6.12
C THR A 2 14.18 -24.62 5.44
N LEU A 3 13.84 -25.00 4.21
CA LEU A 3 14.59 -25.96 3.41
C LEU A 3 15.19 -25.24 2.20
N GLN A 4 16.50 -25.41 2.01
CA GLN A 4 17.16 -24.87 0.83
C GLN A 4 16.82 -25.73 -0.39
N LYS A 5 16.30 -25.08 -1.45
CA LYS A 5 16.02 -25.75 -2.72
C LYS A 5 17.35 -26.26 -3.31
N PRO A 6 17.45 -27.54 -3.71
CA PRO A 6 18.63 -28.03 -4.42
C PRO A 6 18.94 -27.22 -5.68
N ASN A 7 20.21 -26.95 -5.94
CA ASN A 7 20.64 -26.15 -7.11
C ASN A 7 20.22 -26.78 -8.44
N SER A 8 20.10 -28.11 -8.50
CA SER A 8 19.71 -28.87 -9.70
C SER A 8 18.21 -28.87 -10.02
N LYS A 9 17.35 -28.37 -9.13
CA LYS A 9 15.89 -28.39 -9.32
C LYS A 9 15.32 -26.99 -9.44
N SER A 10 14.27 -26.81 -10.24
CA SER A 10 13.47 -25.58 -10.21
C SER A 10 12.61 -25.54 -8.94
N MET A 11 12.16 -24.35 -8.52
CA MET A 11 11.32 -24.20 -7.32
C MET A 11 10.01 -24.98 -7.45
N ALA A 12 9.39 -24.94 -8.64
CA ALA A 12 8.17 -25.69 -8.92
C ALA A 12 8.38 -27.21 -8.80
N ALA A 13 9.51 -27.73 -9.31
CA ALA A 13 9.83 -29.15 -9.23
C ALA A 13 10.05 -29.59 -7.77
N PHE A 14 10.74 -28.78 -6.98
CA PHE A 14 10.99 -29.07 -5.56
C PHE A 14 9.71 -29.02 -4.72
N LEU A 15 8.82 -28.04 -4.95
CA LEU A 15 7.51 -28.00 -4.29
C LEU A 15 6.64 -29.20 -4.65
N LYS A 16 6.66 -29.64 -5.92
CA LYS A 16 5.91 -30.82 -6.38
C LYS A 16 6.40 -32.09 -5.69
N GLU A 17 7.69 -32.18 -5.39
CA GLU A 17 8.29 -33.28 -4.64
C GLU A 17 7.93 -33.22 -3.16
N LEU A 18 8.03 -32.05 -2.52
CA LEU A 18 7.64 -31.86 -1.12
C LEU A 18 6.17 -32.22 -0.88
N LYS A 19 5.27 -31.88 -1.82
CA LYS A 19 3.85 -32.27 -1.75
C LYS A 19 3.60 -33.78 -1.74
N LYS A 20 4.55 -34.60 -2.17
CA LYS A 20 4.44 -36.07 -2.14
C LYS A 20 4.93 -36.68 -0.82
N ASN A 21 5.58 -35.90 0.03
CA ASN A 21 6.08 -36.38 1.31
C ASN A 21 4.95 -36.34 2.35
N PRO A 22 4.57 -37.49 2.95
CA PRO A 22 3.49 -37.53 3.94
C PRO A 22 3.79 -36.72 5.22
N GLY A 23 5.07 -36.39 5.48
CA GLY A 23 5.47 -35.51 6.57
C GLY A 23 5.34 -34.01 6.27
N VAL A 24 4.90 -33.63 5.06
CA VAL A 24 4.78 -32.23 4.62
C VAL A 24 3.31 -31.90 4.39
N LEU A 25 2.72 -31.15 5.33
CA LEU A 25 1.35 -30.65 5.20
C LEU A 25 1.24 -29.55 4.13
N TYR A 26 2.22 -28.64 4.09
CA TYR A 26 2.30 -27.54 3.12
C TYR A 26 3.75 -27.06 2.94
N ALA A 27 4.06 -26.50 1.78
CA ALA A 27 5.34 -25.86 1.49
C ALA A 27 5.15 -24.70 0.49
N GLU A 28 5.84 -23.59 0.72
CA GLU A 28 5.84 -22.39 -0.12
C GLU A 28 7.28 -21.90 -0.38
N PRO A 29 7.53 -21.20 -1.50
CA PRO A 29 8.80 -20.54 -1.73
C PRO A 29 9.03 -19.40 -0.73
N ASP A 30 10.26 -19.28 -0.25
CA ASP A 30 10.75 -18.11 0.46
C ASP A 30 11.40 -17.14 -0.55
N TYR A 31 10.75 -16.00 -0.79
CA TYR A 31 11.20 -15.01 -1.76
C TYR A 31 12.06 -13.94 -1.06
N LYS A 32 13.18 -13.53 -1.70
CA LYS A 32 13.91 -12.34 -1.27
C LYS A 32 13.05 -11.10 -1.51
N VAL A 33 12.69 -10.41 -0.43
CA VAL A 33 12.11 -9.08 -0.50
C VAL A 33 13.25 -8.06 -0.58
N THR A 34 13.28 -7.26 -1.63
CA THR A 34 14.13 -6.07 -1.74
C THR A 34 13.31 -4.87 -1.31
N LEU A 35 13.87 -4.01 -0.45
CA LEU A 35 13.26 -2.72 -0.12
C LEU A 35 13.27 -1.85 -1.38
N ASP A 36 12.13 -1.74 -2.05
CA ASP A 36 11.91 -0.83 -3.17
C ASP A 36 10.62 -0.04 -2.89
N GLY A 37 10.73 0.95 -2.01
CA GLY A 37 9.52 1.53 -1.43
C GLY A 37 9.72 2.62 -0.38
N MET A 38 10.93 3.13 -0.17
CA MET A 38 11.05 4.30 0.71
C MET A 38 10.34 5.49 0.08
N SER A 39 9.41 6.07 0.84
CA SER A 39 8.80 7.35 0.46
C SER A 39 9.89 8.38 0.23
N ASN A 40 9.73 9.19 -0.82
CA ASN A 40 10.61 10.32 -1.12
C ASN A 40 10.30 11.55 -0.25
N ASP A 41 9.37 11.44 0.70
CA ASP A 41 9.00 12.49 1.64
C ASP A 41 10.17 12.80 2.61
N PRO A 42 10.77 14.01 2.56
CA PRO A 42 11.88 14.39 3.43
C PRO A 42 11.54 14.38 4.92
N LEU A 43 10.25 14.41 5.27
CA LEU A 43 9.74 14.44 6.63
C LEU A 43 9.19 13.08 7.09
N LEU A 44 9.40 12.01 6.32
CA LEU A 44 8.93 10.66 6.67
C LEU A 44 9.37 10.25 8.09
N ASN A 45 10.58 10.62 8.49
CA ASN A 45 11.13 10.32 9.83
C ASN A 45 10.40 11.04 10.98
N LYS A 46 9.60 12.08 10.69
CA LYS A 46 8.75 12.77 11.68
C LYS A 46 7.35 12.15 11.79
N GLN A 47 7.00 11.23 10.89
CA GLN A 47 5.67 10.62 10.80
C GLN A 47 5.66 9.25 11.49
N TRP A 48 5.60 9.26 12.82
CA TRP A 48 5.72 8.07 13.67
C TRP A 48 4.76 6.92 13.29
N HIS A 49 3.58 7.25 12.77
CA HIS A 49 2.52 6.29 12.49
C HIS A 49 2.91 5.26 11.41
N HIS A 50 3.75 5.63 10.45
CA HIS A 50 4.15 4.70 9.38
C HIS A 50 4.91 3.49 9.91
N ASN A 51 5.74 3.69 10.95
CA ASN A 51 6.42 2.59 11.62
C ASN A 51 5.43 1.78 12.48
N ALA A 52 4.51 2.46 13.18
CA ALA A 52 3.54 1.81 14.04
C ALA A 52 2.59 0.87 13.28
N ILE A 53 2.19 1.23 12.06
CA ILE A 53 1.29 0.40 11.21
C ILE A 53 2.02 -0.34 10.09
N GLN A 54 3.35 -0.29 10.06
CA GLN A 54 4.18 -0.97 9.06
C GLN A 54 3.80 -0.60 7.60
N SER A 55 3.56 0.70 7.34
CA SER A 55 3.14 1.16 6.01
C SER A 55 4.15 0.86 4.91
N GLY A 56 5.45 0.94 5.20
CA GLY A 56 6.50 0.68 4.22
C GLY A 56 6.43 -0.76 3.67
N GLN A 57 6.29 -1.74 4.57
CA GLN A 57 6.12 -3.14 4.21
C GLN A 57 4.83 -3.38 3.41
N ALA A 58 3.76 -2.67 3.74
CA ALA A 58 2.53 -2.72 2.95
C ALA A 58 2.74 -2.17 1.53
N TRP A 59 3.47 -1.06 1.37
CA TRP A 59 3.77 -0.47 0.06
C TRP A 59 4.67 -1.34 -0.82
N ASP A 60 5.57 -2.13 -0.22
CA ASP A 60 6.35 -3.16 -0.92
C ASP A 60 5.44 -4.26 -1.51
N THR A 61 4.29 -4.53 -0.88
CA THR A 61 3.29 -5.49 -1.38
C THR A 61 2.38 -4.85 -2.43
N THR A 62 1.83 -3.67 -2.14
CA THR A 62 1.00 -2.88 -3.06
C THR A 62 0.85 -1.44 -2.58
N LYS A 63 0.80 -0.49 -3.53
CA LYS A 63 0.40 0.91 -3.26
C LYS A 63 -1.10 1.15 -3.47
N GLY A 64 -1.86 0.08 -3.66
CA GLY A 64 -3.27 0.12 -4.00
C GLY A 64 -3.53 0.10 -5.50
N SER A 65 -4.78 0.40 -5.87
CA SER A 65 -5.25 0.41 -7.25
C SER A 65 -6.09 1.66 -7.49
N GLN A 66 -5.95 2.29 -8.65
CA GLN A 66 -6.83 3.40 -9.07
C GLN A 66 -8.31 2.97 -9.22
N LYS A 67 -8.59 1.66 -9.24
CA LYS A 67 -9.97 1.13 -9.22
C LYS A 67 -10.58 1.14 -7.82
N THR A 68 -9.77 1.17 -6.76
CA THR A 68 -10.23 1.24 -5.38
C THR A 68 -10.35 2.69 -4.97
N ILE A 69 -11.57 3.14 -4.71
CA ILE A 69 -11.86 4.54 -4.38
C ILE A 69 -12.22 4.65 -2.91
N VAL A 70 -11.51 5.50 -2.18
CA VAL A 70 -11.80 5.83 -0.78
C VAL A 70 -12.57 7.15 -0.74
N ALA A 71 -13.77 7.12 -0.14
CA ALA A 71 -14.57 8.33 0.09
C ALA A 71 -14.31 8.85 1.52
N VAL A 72 -13.93 10.12 1.64
CA VAL A 72 -13.72 10.81 2.92
C VAL A 72 -14.79 11.89 3.06
N ILE A 73 -15.59 11.81 4.12
CA ILE A 73 -16.65 12.78 4.44
C ILE A 73 -16.13 13.62 5.61
N ASP A 74 -15.71 14.84 5.33
CA ASP A 74 -15.09 15.78 6.28
C ASP A 74 -15.43 17.23 5.86
N ASN A 75 -14.82 18.21 6.52
CA ASN A 75 -15.03 19.65 6.31
C ASN A 75 -14.41 20.21 5.01
N GLY A 76 -13.90 19.34 4.14
CA GLY A 76 -13.31 19.69 2.85
C GLY A 76 -11.83 19.32 2.72
N ILE A 77 -11.24 19.70 1.59
CA ILE A 77 -9.86 19.40 1.23
C ILE A 77 -9.29 20.51 0.33
N ASP A 78 -8.00 20.85 0.48
CA ASP A 78 -7.36 21.75 -0.47
C ASP A 78 -7.06 21.04 -1.79
N LEU A 79 -7.94 21.27 -2.77
CA LEU A 79 -7.84 20.68 -4.12
C LEU A 79 -6.55 21.03 -4.87
N LYS A 80 -5.79 22.03 -4.42
CA LYS A 80 -4.53 22.46 -5.05
C LYS A 80 -3.28 21.99 -4.30
N HIS A 81 -3.42 21.23 -3.21
CA HIS A 81 -2.27 20.77 -2.45
C HIS A 81 -1.37 19.85 -3.32
N PRO A 82 -0.05 20.12 -3.43
CA PRO A 82 0.82 19.37 -4.33
C PRO A 82 0.85 17.87 -4.04
N ASP A 83 0.83 17.46 -2.76
CA ASP A 83 0.88 16.04 -2.37
C ASP A 83 -0.47 15.31 -2.48
N LEU A 84 -1.60 16.03 -2.56
CA LEU A 84 -2.94 15.41 -2.53
C LEU A 84 -3.63 15.49 -3.89
N SER A 85 -3.46 16.59 -4.62
CA SER A 85 -4.13 16.84 -5.90
C SER A 85 -4.02 15.70 -6.93
N PRO A 86 -2.89 14.95 -7.04
CA PRO A 86 -2.82 13.82 -7.98
C PRO A 86 -3.77 12.66 -7.64
N ASN A 87 -4.22 12.58 -6.38
CA ASN A 87 -5.04 11.49 -5.87
C ASN A 87 -6.53 11.89 -5.66
N ILE A 88 -6.92 13.12 -5.99
CA ILE A 88 -8.30 13.61 -5.87
C ILE A 88 -9.01 13.43 -7.20
N ILE A 89 -10.09 12.62 -7.21
CA ILE A 89 -10.78 12.26 -8.47
C ILE A 89 -12.22 12.79 -8.58
N ARG A 90 -12.95 12.94 -7.46
CA ARG A 90 -14.38 13.33 -7.45
C ARG A 90 -14.70 14.14 -6.20
N PRO A 91 -14.20 15.38 -6.08
CA PRO A 91 -14.55 16.23 -4.96
C PRO A 91 -16.04 16.62 -5.04
N PHE A 92 -16.73 16.61 -3.90
CA PHE A 92 -18.13 17.00 -3.80
C PHE A 92 -18.37 17.76 -2.50
N ASP A 93 -19.12 18.84 -2.62
CA ASP A 93 -19.67 19.59 -1.51
C ASP A 93 -21.19 19.40 -1.45
N ILE A 94 -21.64 18.87 -0.32
CA ILE A 94 -23.04 18.62 -0.02
C ILE A 94 -23.80 19.90 0.34
N VAL A 95 -23.14 20.91 0.91
CA VAL A 95 -23.79 22.16 1.36
C VAL A 95 -24.14 23.04 0.17
N ALA A 96 -23.17 23.31 -0.72
CA ALA A 96 -23.43 24.07 -1.94
C ALA A 96 -23.85 23.20 -3.14
N ASN A 97 -24.01 21.88 -2.93
CA ASN A 97 -24.42 20.91 -3.96
C ASN A 97 -23.60 21.03 -5.25
N THR A 98 -22.27 20.94 -5.13
CA THR A 98 -21.35 21.25 -6.22
C THR A 98 -20.08 20.40 -6.18
N ASN A 99 -19.46 20.20 -7.34
CA ASN A 99 -18.14 19.57 -7.46
C ASN A 99 -16.98 20.58 -7.39
N LYS A 100 -17.27 21.85 -7.04
CA LYS A 100 -16.29 22.95 -6.96
C LYS A 100 -15.96 23.26 -5.51
N LYS A 101 -14.74 23.79 -5.29
CA LYS A 101 -14.19 24.18 -3.99
C LYS A 101 -15.22 24.98 -3.18
N ILE A 102 -15.46 24.59 -1.93
CA ILE A 102 -16.05 25.47 -0.93
C ILE A 102 -15.07 25.78 0.19
N HIS A 103 -15.13 27.05 0.55
CA HIS A 103 -14.49 27.72 1.68
C HIS A 103 -12.97 27.88 1.60
N GLU A 104 -12.55 29.03 1.05
CA GLU A 104 -11.63 29.86 1.81
C GLU A 104 -12.17 29.94 3.24
N ARG A 105 -11.34 29.48 4.18
CA ARG A 105 -11.56 29.46 5.61
C ARG A 105 -12.49 30.61 6.03
N LEU A 106 -13.63 30.32 6.64
CA LEU A 106 -14.36 31.36 7.36
C LEU A 106 -13.35 32.01 8.32
N PRO A 107 -13.22 33.36 8.31
CA PRO A 107 -12.33 34.02 9.25
C PRO A 107 -12.80 33.64 10.67
N VAL A 108 -11.86 33.11 11.45
CA VAL A 108 -12.02 33.06 12.91
C VAL A 108 -11.99 34.46 13.48
#